data_AF-A0A644UGW0-F1
#
_entry.id   AF-A0A644UGW0-F1
#
_cell.length_a   1.000
_cell.length_b   1.000
_cell.length_c   1.000
_cell.angle_alpha   90.00
_cell.angle_beta   90.00
_cell.angle_gamma   90.00
#
_symmetry.space_group_name_H-M   'P 1'
#
loop_
_entity.id
_entity.type
_entity.pdbx_description
1 polymer ?
#
loop_
_entity_poly.entity_id
_entity_poly.type
_entity_poly.pdbx_seq_one_letter_code
_entity_poly.pdbx_strand_id
1 'polypeptide(L)'
;MKYEELITQLCEVIKESENDAEQIFSNTEDIASIIEDLEIPLYKREKITTLISNIYGSLQHQDLYRQKIERVVNYVCEKNDIDKSQYNLAPSAKTIDKTEDSLSDEELETLIKQMQD
;
A
#
# COMPACT_ATOMS: atom_id res chain seq x y z
N MET A 1 12.26 12.61 -17.54
CA MET A 1 10.81 12.58 -17.23
C MET A 1 10.45 13.86 -16.51
N LYS A 2 9.28 14.47 -16.77
CA LYS A 2 8.82 15.59 -15.92
C LYS A 2 8.31 15.00 -14.59
N TYR A 3 8.54 15.68 -13.47
CA TYR A 3 8.10 15.21 -12.14
C TYR A 3 6.61 14.88 -12.10
N GLU A 4 5.79 15.60 -12.86
CA GLU A 4 4.34 15.39 -13.00
C GLU A 4 3.98 14.03 -13.60
N GLU A 5 4.74 13.55 -14.58
CA GLU A 5 4.53 12.24 -15.22
C GLU A 5 4.89 11.11 -14.26
N LEU A 6 5.97 11.28 -13.48
CA LEU A 6 6.36 10.34 -12.43
C LEU A 6 5.30 10.26 -11.32
N ILE A 7 4.82 11.41 -10.87
CA ILE A 7 3.77 11.49 -9.84
C ILE A 7 2.50 10.82 -10.34
N THR A 8 2.11 11.04 -11.60
CA THR A 8 0.93 10.41 -12.19
C THR A 8 1.04 8.88 -12.16
N GLN A 9 2.16 8.33 -12.63
CA GLN A 9 2.41 6.89 -12.60
C GLN A 9 2.40 6.32 -11.17
N LEU A 10 3.00 7.03 -10.20
CA LEU A 10 2.97 6.59 -8.80
C LEU A 10 1.55 6.59 -8.22
N CYS A 11 0.72 7.57 -8.57
CA CYS A 11 -0.68 7.63 -8.12
C CYS A 11 -1.52 6.52 -8.76
N GLU A 12 -1.28 6.21 -10.04
CA GLU A 12 -1.91 5.05 -10.71
C GLU A 12 -1.55 3.75 -9.99
N VAL A 13 -0.27 3.52 -9.69
CA VAL A 13 0.18 2.32 -8.96
C VAL A 13 -0.42 2.25 -7.56
N ILE A 14 -0.51 3.36 -6.83
CA ILE A 14 -1.20 3.41 -5.53
C ILE A 14 -2.64 2.95 -5.69
N LYS A 15 -3.37 3.50 -6.66
CA LYS A 15 -4.78 3.21 -6.88
C LYS A 15 -5.03 1.77 -7.31
N GLU A 16 -4.22 1.26 -8.22
CA GLU A 16 -4.31 -0.15 -8.66
C GLU A 16 -3.99 -1.10 -7.50
N SER A 17 -2.98 -0.78 -6.69
CA SER A 17 -2.63 -1.57 -5.50
C SER A 17 -3.77 -1.63 -4.47
N GLU A 18 -4.53 -0.54 -4.30
CA GLU A 18 -5.73 -0.53 -3.45
C GLU A 18 -6.81 -1.45 -3.98
N ASN A 19 -7.12 -1.35 -5.28
CA ASN A 19 -8.16 -2.17 -5.91
C ASN A 19 -7.82 -3.67 -5.81
N ASP A 20 -6.55 -4.02 -6.04
CA ASP A 20 -6.07 -5.39 -5.89
C ASP A 20 -6.16 -5.87 -4.43
N ALA A 21 -5.78 -5.02 -3.47
CA ALA A 21 -5.87 -5.35 -2.05
C ALA A 21 -7.34 -5.58 -1.60
N GLU A 22 -8.27 -4.74 -2.05
CA GLU A 22 -9.71 -4.92 -1.81
C GLU A 22 -10.22 -6.23 -2.40
N GLN A 23 -9.82 -6.57 -3.64
CA GLN A 23 -10.21 -7.82 -4.28
C GLN A 23 -9.63 -9.05 -3.55
N ILE A 24 -8.37 -9.00 -3.12
CA ILE A 24 -7.74 -10.08 -2.33
C ILE A 24 -8.47 -10.25 -1.00
N PHE A 25 -8.80 -9.15 -0.32
CA PHE A 25 -9.55 -9.18 0.93
C PHE A 25 -10.92 -9.84 0.72
N SER A 26 -11.70 -9.39 -0.27
CA SER A 26 -13.02 -9.96 -0.58
C SER A 26 -12.94 -11.45 -0.90
N ASN A 27 -11.99 -11.85 -1.75
CA ASN A 27 -11.80 -13.26 -2.08
C ASN A 27 -11.43 -14.09 -0.84
N THR A 28 -10.67 -13.52 0.09
CA THR A 28 -10.24 -14.19 1.32
C THR A 28 -11.42 -14.38 2.29
N GLU A 29 -12.30 -13.37 2.41
CA GLU A 29 -13.57 -13.49 3.15
C GLU A 29 -14.48 -14.56 2.56
N ASP A 30 -14.63 -14.59 1.24
CA ASP A 30 -15.43 -15.61 0.55
C ASP A 30 -14.88 -17.02 0.81
N ILE A 31 -13.56 -17.19 0.76
CA ILE A 31 -12.90 -18.47 1.09
C ILE A 31 -13.17 -18.84 2.56
N ALA A 32 -13.07 -17.90 3.49
CA ALA A 32 -13.34 -18.14 4.91
C ALA A 32 -14.78 -18.63 5.10
N SER A 33 -15.75 -17.95 4.48
CA SER A 33 -17.16 -18.33 4.53
C SER A 33 -17.42 -19.72 3.95
N ILE A 34 -16.87 -20.03 2.76
CA ILE A 34 -17.02 -21.35 2.14
C ILE A 34 -16.47 -22.45 3.05
N ILE A 35 -15.33 -22.20 3.72
CA ILE A 35 -14.72 -23.19 4.61
C ILE A 35 -15.56 -23.46 5.84
N GLU A 36 -16.31 -22.48 6.34
CA GLU A 36 -17.21 -22.68 7.48
C GLU A 36 -18.27 -23.74 7.18
N ASP A 37 -18.79 -23.75 5.94
CA ASP A 37 -19.84 -24.65 5.47
C ASP A 37 -19.33 -26.04 5.04
N LEU A 38 -18.03 -26.22 4.85
CA LEU A 38 -17.46 -27.50 4.41
C LEU A 38 -17.22 -28.47 5.57
N GLU A 39 -17.69 -29.70 5.40
CA GLU A 39 -17.36 -30.84 6.28
C GLU A 39 -15.93 -31.35 6.02
N ILE A 40 -14.93 -30.61 6.50
CA ILE A 40 -13.51 -31.00 6.45
C ILE A 40 -12.95 -31.31 7.84
N PRO A 41 -11.94 -32.20 7.96
CA PRO A 41 -11.26 -32.43 9.22
C PRO A 41 -10.73 -31.15 9.86
N LEU A 42 -10.88 -31.00 11.18
CA LEU A 42 -10.53 -29.79 11.93
C LEU A 42 -9.10 -29.29 11.64
N TYR A 43 -8.11 -30.19 11.64
CA TYR A 43 -6.72 -29.82 11.39
C TYR A 43 -6.48 -29.20 9.99
N LYS A 44 -7.32 -29.52 9.00
CA LYS A 44 -7.25 -28.88 7.67
C LYS A 44 -7.89 -27.48 7.72
N ARG A 45 -9.02 -27.34 8.41
CA ARG A 45 -9.69 -26.05 8.63
C ARG A 45 -8.76 -25.05 9.33
N GLU A 46 -8.09 -25.49 10.40
CA GLU A 46 -7.11 -24.67 11.13
C GLU A 46 -5.94 -24.24 10.25
N LYS A 47 -5.42 -25.15 9.41
CA LYS A 47 -4.36 -24.81 8.45
C LYS A 47 -4.80 -23.73 7.47
N ILE A 48 -6.01 -23.83 6.91
CA ILE A 48 -6.49 -22.81 5.97
C ILE A 48 -6.75 -21.49 6.70
N THR A 49 -7.34 -21.53 7.90
CA THR A 49 -7.53 -20.33 8.73
C THR A 49 -6.21 -19.63 9.02
N THR A 50 -5.14 -20.39 9.27
CA THR A 50 -3.78 -19.84 9.46
C THR A 50 -3.28 -19.16 8.18
N LEU A 51 -3.51 -19.75 7.00
CA LEU A 51 -3.14 -19.14 5.72
C LEU A 51 -3.91 -17.84 5.47
N ILE A 52 -5.21 -17.81 5.78
CA ILE A 52 -6.04 -16.61 5.70
C ILE A 52 -5.49 -15.50 6.61
N SER A 53 -5.17 -15.81 7.87
CA SER A 53 -4.54 -14.85 8.78
C SER A 53 -3.21 -14.30 8.25
N ASN A 54 -2.40 -15.15 7.60
CA ASN A 54 -1.14 -14.70 6.98
C ASN A 54 -1.38 -13.77 5.77
N ILE A 55 -2.45 -13.99 4.99
CA ILE A 55 -2.86 -13.08 3.91
C ILE A 55 -3.25 -11.72 4.49
N TYR A 56 -4.06 -11.67 5.54
CA TYR A 56 -4.41 -10.39 6.19
C TYR A 56 -3.18 -9.66 6.72
N GLY A 57 -2.23 -10.37 7.35
CA GLY A 57 -0.98 -9.77 7.79
C GLY A 57 -0.16 -9.19 6.64
N SER A 58 -0.16 -9.87 5.48
CA SER A 58 0.53 -9.40 4.27
C SER A 58 -0.15 -8.17 3.68
N LEU A 59 -1.49 -8.14 3.62
CA LEU A 59 -2.27 -6.99 3.17
C LEU A 59 -2.04 -5.76 4.04
N GLN A 60 -2.01 -5.93 5.37
CA GLN A 60 -1.66 -4.85 6.30
C GLN A 60 -0.27 -4.29 6.02
N HIS A 61 0.71 -5.17 5.81
CA HIS A 61 2.08 -4.74 5.50
C HIS A 61 2.18 -4.03 4.14
N GLN A 62 1.41 -4.47 3.15
CA GLN A 62 1.31 -3.82 1.84
C GLN A 62 0.69 -2.42 1.95
N ASP A 63 -0.35 -2.25 2.76
CA ASP A 63 -0.96 -0.93 2.98
C ASP A 63 0.03 0.06 3.62
N LEU A 64 0.89 -0.41 4.54
CA LEU A 64 1.98 0.42 5.07
C LEU A 64 2.94 0.90 3.98
N TYR A 65 3.27 0.06 3.00
CA TYR A 65 4.10 0.47 1.86
C TYR A 65 3.37 1.46 0.95
N ARG A 66 2.09 1.22 0.66
CA ARG A 66 1.25 2.13 -0.12
C ARG A 66 1.23 3.53 0.52
N GLN A 67 1.01 3.61 1.83
CA GLN A 67 1.05 4.87 2.59
C GLN A 67 2.43 5.56 2.52
N LYS A 68 3.54 4.80 2.55
CA LYS A 68 4.88 5.36 2.37
C LYS A 68 5.04 5.99 0.99
N ILE A 69 4.56 5.35 -0.07
CA ILE A 69 4.59 5.91 -1.43
C ILE A 69 3.73 7.18 -1.51
N GLU A 70 2.53 7.19 -0.93
CA GLU A 70 1.70 8.40 -0.86
C GLU A 70 2.42 9.58 -0.18
N ARG A 71 3.15 9.32 0.90
CA ARG A 71 3.97 10.34 1.59
C ARG A 71 5.09 10.87 0.69
N VAL A 72 5.76 9.99 -0.06
CA VAL A 72 6.78 10.40 -1.06
C VAL A 72 6.16 11.28 -2.13
N VAL A 73 5.01 10.89 -2.68
CA VAL A 73 4.30 11.69 -3.70
C VAL A 73 3.95 13.07 -3.15
N ASN A 74 3.40 13.14 -1.94
CA ASN A 74 3.08 14.41 -1.28
C ASN A 74 4.32 15.29 -1.10
N TYR A 75 5.43 14.73 -0.63
CA TYR A 75 6.70 15.44 -0.45
C TYR A 75 7.21 16.02 -1.78
N VAL A 76 7.23 15.21 -2.84
CA VAL A 76 7.70 15.66 -4.17
C VAL A 76 6.79 16.76 -4.71
N CYS A 77 5.47 16.66 -4.53
CA CYS A 77 4.55 17.72 -4.94
C CYS A 77 4.84 19.04 -4.20
N GLU A 78 5.01 18.99 -2.88
CA GLU A 78 5.26 20.17 -2.04
C GLU A 78 6.59 20.86 -2.35
N LYS A 79 7.65 20.10 -2.62
CA LYS A 79 8.97 20.66 -2.93
C LYS A 79 9.07 21.28 -4.33
N ASN A 80 8.22 20.85 -5.25
CA ASN A 80 8.27 21.27 -6.65
C ASN A 80 7.11 22.19 -7.05
N ASP A 81 6.32 22.67 -6.08
CA ASP A 81 5.14 23.53 -6.30
C ASP A 81 4.12 22.92 -7.29
N ILE A 82 3.95 21.59 -7.21
CA ILE A 82 3.02 20.84 -8.06
C ILE A 82 1.67 20.77 -7.34
N ASP A 83 0.61 21.12 -8.06
CA ASP A 83 -0.75 20.97 -7.55
C ASP A 83 -1.10 19.49 -7.35
N LYS A 84 -1.29 19.09 -6.09
CA LYS A 84 -1.66 17.73 -5.69
C LYS A 84 -3.16 17.45 -5.70
N SER A 85 -4.00 18.47 -5.87
CA SER A 85 -5.46 18.32 -5.86
C SER A 85 -5.96 17.39 -6.96
N GLN A 86 -5.23 17.31 -8.08
CA GLN A 86 -5.53 16.44 -9.22
C GLN A 86 -5.34 14.94 -8.94
N TYR A 87 -4.58 14.56 -7.90
CA TYR A 87 -4.24 13.16 -7.62
C TYR A 87 -5.10 12.51 -6.52
N ASN A 88 -6.01 13.28 -5.91
CA ASN A 88 -7.01 12.80 -4.93
C ASN A 88 -6.42 11.94 -3.78
N LEU A 89 -5.19 12.24 -3.35
CA LEU A 89 -4.48 11.51 -2.30
C LEU A 89 -5.10 11.77 -0.93
N ALA A 90 -5.18 10.73 -0.09
CA ALA A 90 -5.82 10.81 1.21
C ALA A 90 -5.13 11.84 2.14
N PRO A 91 -5.88 12.64 2.94
CA PRO A 91 -5.30 13.60 3.87
C PRO A 91 -4.45 12.98 4.98
N SER A 92 -4.57 11.68 5.23
CA SER A 92 -3.77 10.93 6.22
C SER A 92 -2.29 10.85 5.85
N ALA A 93 -1.94 11.02 4.57
CA ALA A 93 -0.56 11.10 4.12
C ALA A 93 0.12 12.47 4.44
N LYS A 94 -0.58 13.36 5.16
CA LYS A 94 -0.07 14.69 5.57
C LYS A 94 0.94 14.67 6.72
N THR A 95 1.20 13.52 7.32
CA THR A 95 2.19 13.42 8.40
C THR A 95 3.08 12.22 8.15
N ILE A 96 4.35 12.48 7.81
CA ILE A 96 5.42 11.55 8.19
C ILE A 96 5.47 11.68 9.71
N ASP A 97 4.64 10.88 10.38
CA ASP A 97 4.73 10.75 11.84
C ASP A 97 6.16 10.29 12.11
N LYS A 98 6.95 11.09 12.84
CA LYS A 98 8.35 10.79 13.16
C LYS A 98 8.40 9.62 14.13
N THR A 99 8.05 8.44 13.67
CA THR A 99 8.33 7.17 14.34
C THR A 99 9.69 6.66 13.87
N GLU A 100 10.38 5.85 14.66
CA GLU A 100 11.73 5.35 14.36
C GLU A 100 11.86 4.61 13.00
N ASP A 101 10.74 4.19 12.39
CA ASP A 101 10.66 3.60 11.04
C ASP A 101 10.42 4.60 9.88
N SER A 102 10.53 5.90 10.15
CA SER A 102 10.43 6.95 9.13
C SER A 102 11.72 7.06 8.36
N LEU A 103 11.65 7.01 7.03
CA LEU A 103 12.81 7.29 6.18
C LEU A 103 13.30 8.71 6.45
N SER A 104 14.60 8.83 6.72
CA SER A 104 15.27 10.12 6.81
C SER A 104 15.25 10.84 5.46
N ASP A 105 15.37 12.17 5.48
CA ASP A 105 15.42 12.98 4.25
C ASP A 105 16.51 12.51 3.28
N GLU A 106 17.62 11.98 3.80
CA GLU A 106 18.74 11.41 3.01
C GLU A 106 18.38 10.08 2.33
N GLU A 107 17.65 9.20 3.01
CA GLU A 107 17.18 7.93 2.43
C GLU A 107 16.12 8.17 1.35
N LEU A 108 15.29 9.20 1.55
CA LEU A 108 14.28 9.64 0.59
C LEU A 108 14.91 10.20 -0.69
N GLU A 109 15.95 11.05 -0.58
CA GLU A 109 16.73 11.52 -1.74
C GLU A 109 17.45 10.38 -2.47
N THR A 110 17.95 9.38 -1.72
CA THR A 110 18.64 8.22 -2.29
C THR A 110 17.67 7.36 -3.12
N LEU A 111 16.47 7.11 -2.61
CA LEU A 111 15.39 6.44 -3.34
C LEU A 111 15.01 7.18 -4.63
N ILE A 112 14.87 8.50 -4.56
CA ILE A 112 14.55 9.33 -5.74
C ILE A 112 15.65 9.23 -6.79
N LYS A 113 16.93 9.23 -6.40
CA LYS A 113 18.05 9.04 -7.34
C LYS A 113 18.05 7.67 -8.00
N GLN A 114 17.77 6.61 -7.25
CA GLN A 114 17.73 5.24 -7.79
C GLN A 114 16.62 5.03 -8.82
N MET A 115 15.59 5.87 -8.85
CA MET A 115 14.50 5.81 -9.83
C MET A 115 14.77 6.63 -11.11
N GLN A 116 15.86 7.40 -11.16
CA GLN A 116 16.23 8.25 -12.32
C GLN A 116 17.28 7.60 -13.24
N ASP A 117 17.85 6.46 -12.83
CA ASP A 117 18.70 5.57 -13.63
C ASP A 117 17.87 4.45 -14.27
#